data_AF-A0A378FR38-F1
#
_entry.id   AF-A0A378FR38-F1
#
_cell.length_a   1.000
_cell.length_b   1.000
_cell.length_c   1.000
_cell.angle_alpha   90.00
_cell.angle_beta   90.00
_cell.angle_gamma   90.00
#
_symmetry.space_group_name_H-M   'P 1'
#
loop_
_entity.id
_entity.type
_entity.pdbx_description
1 polymer ?
#
loop_
_entity_poly.entity_id
_entity_poly.type
_entity_poly.pdbx_seq_one_letter_code
_entity_poly.pdbx_strand_id
1 'polypeptide(L)' 'MDETFGLIDTAEKSAEVLVKVLSMGGMKQTITRDELIALGKRFNVQPLQSALDLYP' A
#
# COMPACT_ATOMS: atom_id res chain seq x y z
N MET A 1 7.85 21.72 -2.17
CA MET A 1 6.75 21.77 -1.19
C MET A 1 5.61 20.86 -1.61
N ASP A 2 5.26 20.86 -2.90
CA ASP A 2 4.20 20.01 -3.47
C ASP A 2 4.46 18.50 -3.32
N GLU A 3 5.71 18.05 -3.48
CA GLU A 3 6.05 16.61 -3.38
C GLU A 3 5.89 16.06 -1.95
N THR A 4 6.28 16.83 -0.93
CA THR A 4 6.12 16.43 0.48
C THR A 4 4.64 16.36 0.85
N PHE A 5 3.84 17.32 0.38
CA PHE A 5 2.40 17.31 0.60
C PHE A 5 1.74 16.13 -0.13
N GLY A 6 2.11 15.88 -1.39
CA GLY A 6 1.61 14.76 -2.17
C GLY A 6 1.95 13.39 -1.57
N LEU A 7 3.13 13.25 -0.96
CA LEU A 7 3.51 12.02 -0.25
C LEU A 7 2.60 11.77 0.96
N ILE A 8 2.33 12.81 1.76
CA ILE A 8 1.45 12.71 2.93
C ILE A 8 0.01 12.42 2.48
N ASP A 9 -0.49 13.12 1.46
CA ASP A 9 -1.85 12.94 0.95
C ASP A 9 -2.08 11.52 0.39
N THR A 10 -1.06 10.94 -0.26
CA THR A 10 -1.13 9.56 -0.75
C THR A 10 -1.27 8.55 0.41
N ALA A 11 -0.52 8.76 1.49
CA ALA A 11 -0.60 7.91 2.68
C ALA A 11 -1.95 8.09 3.41
N GLU A 12 -2.40 9.33 3.58
CA GLU A 12 -3.69 9.68 4.19
C GLU A 12 -4.85 9.04 3.40
N LYS A 13 -4.81 9.13 2.08
CA LYS A 13 -5.86 8.54 1.23
C LYS A 13 -5.94 7.02 1.37
N SER A 14 -4.79 6.37 1.47
CA SER A 14 -4.71 4.92 1.69
C SER A 14 -5.29 4.53 3.06
N ALA A 15 -5.00 5.32 4.10
CA ALA A 15 -5.56 5.13 5.44
C ALA A 15 -7.09 5.33 5.47
N GLU A 16 -7.62 6.34 4.76
CA GLU A 16 -9.06 6.59 4.65
C GLU A 16 -9.81 5.38 4.07
N VAL A 17 -9.26 4.77 3.01
CA VAL A 17 -9.81 3.54 2.43
C VAL A 17 -9.75 2.38 3.43
N LEU A 18 -8.60 2.22 4.10
CA LEU A 18 -8.42 1.13 5.07
C LEU A 18 -9.41 1.22 6.23
N VAL A 19 -9.64 2.41 6.79
CA VAL A 19 -10.63 2.64 7.85
C VAL A 19 -12.01 2.15 7.41
N LYS A 20 -12.45 2.53 6.20
CA LYS A 20 -13.75 2.10 5.66
C LYS A 20 -13.83 0.57 5.51
N VAL A 21 -12.79 -0.06 4.97
CA VAL A 21 -12.73 -1.52 4.82
C VAL A 21 -12.82 -2.23 6.16
N LEU A 22 -12.06 -1.77 7.16
CA LEU A 22 -12.10 -2.33 8.51
C LEU A 22 -13.49 -2.14 9.16
N SER A 23 -14.10 -0.97 9.00
CA SER A 23 -15.46 -0.71 9.47
C SER A 23 -16.52 -1.60 8.81
N MET A 24 -16.28 -2.07 7.58
CA MET A 24 -17.18 -2.97 6.84
C MET A 24 -16.93 -4.46 7.10
N GLY A 25 -16.14 -4.80 8.13
CA GLY A 25 -15.86 -6.20 8.50
C GLY A 25 -14.54 -6.75 7.96
N GLY A 26 -13.63 -5.89 7.53
CA GLY A 26 -12.28 -6.26 7.12
C GLY A 26 -12.12 -6.63 5.65
N MET A 27 -10.87 -6.93 5.26
CA MET A 27 -10.51 -7.28 3.89
C MET A 27 -10.93 -8.71 3.56
N LYS A 28 -11.71 -8.88 2.48
CA LYS A 28 -11.99 -10.21 1.89
C LYS A 28 -10.97 -10.62 0.83
N GLN A 29 -10.37 -9.62 0.18
CA GLN A 29 -9.28 -9.74 -0.79
C GLN A 29 -8.41 -8.49 -0.69
N THR A 30 -7.12 -8.63 -0.98
CA THR A 30 -6.15 -7.53 -0.98
C THR A 30 -5.05 -7.81 -2.00
N ILE A 31 -4.19 -6.82 -2.25
CA ILE A 31 -3.04 -6.95 -3.14
C ILE A 31 -2.12 -8.04 -2.57
N THR A 32 -1.73 -9.00 -3.41
CA THR A 32 -0.84 -10.10 -3.02
C THR A 32 0.63 -9.67 -3.00
N ARG A 33 1.48 -10.46 -2.34
CA ARG A 33 2.94 -10.22 -2.34
C ARG A 33 3.51 -10.17 -3.76
N ASP A 34 3.10 -11.08 -4.64
CA ASP A 34 3.59 -11.15 -6.02
C ASP A 34 3.19 -9.91 -6.84
N GLU A 35 1.98 -9.39 -6.63
CA GLU A 35 1.52 -8.16 -7.27
C GLU A 35 2.31 -6.94 -6.78
N LEU A 36 2.64 -6.87 -5.48
CA LEU A 36 3.52 -5.81 -4.94
C LEU A 36 4.92 -5.87 -5.54
N ILE A 37 5.48 -7.08 -5.71
CA ILE A 37 6.79 -7.28 -6.35
C ILE A 37 6.74 -6.88 -7.83
N ALA A 38 5.67 -7.27 -8.55
CA ALA A 38 5.48 -6.90 -9.95
C ALA A 38 5.35 -5.37 -10.12
N LEU A 39 4.67 -4.69 -9.19
CA LEU A 39 4.57 -3.24 -9.15
C LEU A 39 5.94 -2.59 -8.97
N GLY A 40 6.73 -3.06 -7.99
CA GLY A 40 8.10 -2.56 -7.77
C GLY A 40 8.99 -2.68 -9.00
N LYS A 41 8.94 -3.84 -9.68
CA LYS A 41 9.65 -4.06 -10.95
C LYS A 41 9.21 -3.08 -12.04
N ARG A 42 7.90 -2.86 -12.20
CA ARG A 42 7.35 -1.97 -13.23
C ARG A 42 7.72 -0.51 -13.04
N PHE A 43 7.76 -0.04 -11.79
CA PHE A 43 8.12 1.33 -11.46
C PHE A 43 9.62 1.51 -11.16
N ASN A 44 10.42 0.45 -11.29
CA ASN A 44 11.85 0.42 -11.01
C ASN A 44 12.20 0.92 -9.59
N VAL A 45 11.43 0.46 -8.59
CA VAL A 45 11.63 0.75 -7.16
C VAL A 45 11.81 -0.53 -6.36
N GLN A 46 12.54 -0.45 -5.25
CA GLN A 46 12.74 -1.56 -4.31
C GLN A 46 11.80 -1.40 -3.12
N PRO A 47 10.76 -2.25 -2.97
CA PRO A 47 9.89 -2.20 -1.81
C PRO A 47 10.66 -2.53 -0.52
N LEU A 48 10.20 -1.98 0.61
CA LEU A 48 10.79 -2.29 1.91
C LEU A 48 10.60 -3.78 2.24
N GLN A 49 11.70 -4.53 2.34
CA GLN A 49 11.66 -5.99 2.49
C GLN A 49 10.91 -6.44 3.75
N SER A 50 11.16 -5.79 4.89
CA SER A 50 10.48 -6.12 6.14
C SER A 50 8.96 -5.96 6.08
N ALA A 51 8.44 -5.10 5.19
CA ALA A 51 7.00 -4.98 4.95
C ALA A 51 6.47 -6.07 4.01
N LEU A 52 7.24 -6.50 3.02
CA LEU A 52 6.89 -7.62 2.14
C LEU A 52 6.87 -8.97 2.87
N ASP A 53 7.73 -9.14 3.86
CA ASP A 53 7.82 -10.37 4.64
C ASP A 53 6.56 -10.61 5.50
N LEU A 54 5.80 -9.55 5.81
CA LEU A 54 4.55 -9.63 6.58
C LEU A 54 3.36 -10.15 5.78
N TYR A 55 3.42 -10.09 4.44
CA TYR A 55 2.34 -10.60 3.61
C TYR A 55 2.35 -12.14 3.62
N PRO A 56 1.19 -12.82 3.62
CA PRO A 56 1.13 -14.27 3.51
C PRO A 56 1.68 -14.75 2.16
#